data_AF-A0A7W0ZUM4-F1
#
_entry.id   AF-A0A7W0ZUM4-F1
#
_cell.length_a   1.000
_cell.length_b   1.000
_cell.length_c   1.000
_cell.angle_alpha   90.00
_cell.angle_beta   90.00
_cell.angle_gamma   90.00
#
_symmetry.space_group_name_H-M   'P 1'
#
loop_
_entity.id
_entity.type
_entity.pdbx_description
1 polymer ?
#
loop_
_entity_poly.entity_id
_entity_poly.type
_entity_poly.pdbx_seq_one_letter_code
_entity_poly.pdbx_strand_id
1 'polypeptide(L)' 'TAGLHQYKFIVSGNQWIPDPTNPDAAEDGFGGRNSLYTCVP' A
#
# COMPACT_ATOMS: atom_id res chain seq x y z
N THR A 1 14.31 -5.51 1.48
CA THR A 1 14.72 -6.81 0.91
C THR A 1 14.09 -6.94 -0.45
N ALA A 2 14.69 -7.71 -1.36
CA ALA A 2 14.02 -8.05 -2.61
C ALA A 2 12.69 -8.77 -2.31
N GLY A 3 11.65 -8.45 -3.06
CA GLY A 3 10.30 -8.98 -2.86
C GLY A 3 9.20 -7.94 -3.00
N LEU A 4 7.96 -8.42 -2.82
CA LEU A 4 6.76 -7.61 -2.85
C LEU A 4 6.44 -7.09 -1.44
N HIS A 5 6.24 -5.78 -1.33
CA HIS A 5 5.94 -5.10 -0.07
C HIS A 5 4.58 -4.40 -0.20
N GLN A 6 3.72 -4.60 0.80
CA GLN A 6 2.48 -3.85 0.91
C GLN A 6 2.69 -2.63 1.79
N TYR A 7 2.17 -1.47 1.37
CA TYR A 7 2.26 -0.23 2.14
C TYR A 7 0.99 0.61 2.03
N LYS A 8 0.82 1.53 2.98
CA LYS A 8 -0.28 2.49 3.02
C LYS A 8 0.16 3.73 3.82
N PHE A 9 -0.39 4.89 3.51
CA PHE A 9 -0.13 6.12 4.26
C PHE A 9 -1.17 6.34 5.36
N ILE A 10 -0.74 6.98 6.44
CA ILE A 10 -1.62 7.53 7.47
C ILE A 10 -1.56 9.05 7.33
N VAL A 11 -2.64 9.67 6.87
CA VAL A 11 -2.79 11.12 6.74
C VAL A 11 -3.57 11.65 7.93
N SER A 12 -3.14 12.80 8.45
CA SER A 12 -3.77 13.49 9.59
C SER A 12 -3.95 12.60 10.84
N GLY A 13 -3.14 11.55 10.98
CA GLY A 13 -3.11 10.66 12.15
C GLY A 13 -4.24 9.63 12.25
N ASN A 14 -5.23 9.68 11.36
CA ASN A 14 -6.40 8.77 11.45
C ASN A 14 -6.92 8.27 10.09
N GLN A 15 -6.44 8.82 8.97
CA GLN A 15 -6.92 8.46 7.65
C GLN A 15 -5.92 7.53 6.97
N TRP A 16 -6.33 6.28 6.74
CA TRP A 16 -5.54 5.30 6.01
C TRP A 16 -5.81 5.42 4.52
N ILE A 17 -4.81 5.82 3.72
CA ILE A 17 -4.94 5.97 2.26
C ILE A 17 -3.88 5.16 1.52
N PRO A 18 -4.26 4.37 0.49
CA PRO A 18 -3.27 3.86 -0.46
C PRO A 18 -2.63 5.02 -1.21
N ASP A 19 -1.47 4.77 -1.82
CA ASP A 19 -0.86 5.70 -2.76
C ASP A 19 -1.81 5.94 -3.95
N PRO A 20 -2.32 7.17 -4.14
CA PRO A 20 -3.28 7.47 -5.19
C PRO A 20 -2.70 7.32 -6.60
N THR A 21 -1.38 7.33 -6.72
CA THR A 21 -0.65 7.29 -8.00
C THR A 21 -0.11 5.90 -8.32
N ASN A 22 -0.13 4.98 -7.36
CA ASN A 22 0.30 3.61 -7.59
C ASN A 22 -0.89 2.77 -8.10
N PRO A 23 -0.84 2.28 -9.35
CA PRO A 23 -1.91 1.45 -9.91
C PRO A 23 -1.97 0.06 -9.27
N ASP A 24 -0.88 -0.42 -8.66
CA ASP A 24 -0.77 -1.75 -8.09
C ASP A 24 -1.20 -1.74 -6.62
N ALA A 25 -2.22 -2.54 -6.30
CA ALA A 25 -2.76 -2.63 -4.95
C ALA A 25 -3.39 -4.00 -4.65
N ALA A 26 -3.28 -4.43 -3.40
CA ALA A 26 -3.88 -5.65 -2.86
C ALA A 26 -4.91 -5.32 -1.77
N GLU A 27 -5.93 -6.19 -1.62
CA GLU A 27 -6.91 -6.08 -0.53
C GLU A 27 -6.22 -6.18 0.83
N ASP A 28 -6.64 -5.35 1.79
CA ASP A 28 -6.07 -5.32 3.14
C ASP A 28 -6.81 -6.21 4.15
N GLY A 29 -7.93 -6.81 3.75
CA GLY A 29 -8.77 -7.67 4.60
C GLY A 29 -9.80 -6.93 5.48
N PHE A 30 -9.84 -5.59 5.42
CA PHE A 30 -10.75 -4.73 6.18
C PHE A 30 -11.65 -3.87 5.27
N GLY A 31 -11.76 -4.24 3.99
CA GLY A 31 -12.52 -3.52 2.97
C GLY A 31 -11.77 -2.35 2.33
N GLY A 32 -10.48 -2.21 2.59
CA GLY A 32 -9.58 -1.26 1.94
C GLY A 32 -8.49 -1.96 1.12
N ARG A 33 -7.54 -1.17 0.61
CA ARG A 33 -6.44 -1.68 -0.23
C ARG A 33 -5.09 -1.11 0.20
N ASN A 34 -4.04 -1.92 0.17
CA ASN A 34 -2.65 -1.49 0.32
C ASN A 34 -2.00 -1.35 -1.06
N SER A 35 -1.13 -0.36 -1.23
CA SER A 35 -0.31 -0.22 -2.43
C SER A 35 0.82 -1.24 -2.43
N LEU A 36 1.23 -1.68 -3.62
CA LEU A 36 2.28 -2.68 -3.80
C LEU A 36 3.58 -2.04 -4.29
N TYR A 37 4.69 -2.43 -3.69
CA TYR A 37 6.03 -2.06 -4.13
C TYR A 37 6.86 -3.33 -4.37
N THR A 38 7.33 -3.49 -5.60
CA THR A 38 8.23 -4.59 -5.97
C THR A 38 9.67 -4.11 -5.88
N CYS A 39 10.39 -4.57 -4.86
CA CYS A 39 11.83 -4.37 -4.76
C CYS A 39 12.54 -5.49 -5.53
N VAL A 40 13.17 -5.14 -6.64
CA VAL A 40 14.07 -6.05 -7.37
C VAL A 40 15.47 -5.93 -6.74
N PRO A 41 16.29 -7.00 -6.69
CA PRO A 41 17.69 -6.90 -6.27
C PRO A 41 18.49 -5.84 -7.03
#